data_AF-A0A3D3ZNF5-F1
#
_entry.id   AF-A0A3D3ZNF5-F1
#
_cell.length_a   1.000
_cell.length_b   1.000
_cell.length_c   1.000
_cell.angle_alpha   90.00
_cell.angle_beta   90.00
_cell.angle_gamma   90.00
#
_symmetry.space_group_name_H-M   'P 1'
#
loop_
_entity.id
_entity.type
_entity.pdbx_description
1 polymer ?
#
loop_
_entity_poly.entity_id
_entity_poly.type
_entity_poly.pdbx_seq_one_letter_code
_entity_poly.pdbx_strand_id
1 'polypeptide(L)'
;LSFDGSVIAHIQCSFTAAEHQVIEVVGSTGAVTAPLAFTAWTEDLTTLLVQQGSHFEQRTFAAADPYEAMAAHFIDCVLGEATLCFPPTDSRGTL
;
A
#
# COMPACT_ATOMS: atom_id res chain seq x y z
N LEU A 1 -14.80 -7.56 -1.94
CA LEU A 1 -14.18 -8.58 -1.07
C LEU A 1 -14.66 -8.34 0.35
N SER A 2 -15.00 -9.39 1.09
CA SER A 2 -15.40 -9.31 2.50
C SER A 2 -14.43 -10.14 3.34
N PHE A 3 -13.97 -9.57 4.45
CA PHE A 3 -13.09 -10.22 5.41
C PHE A 3 -13.85 -10.47 6.72
N ASP A 4 -13.34 -11.36 7.56
CA ASP A 4 -13.99 -11.77 8.81
C ASP A 4 -14.41 -10.55 9.66
N GLY A 5 -15.72 -10.35 9.80
CA GLY A 5 -16.30 -9.59 10.91
C GLY A 5 -16.78 -8.16 10.64
N SER A 6 -16.49 -7.52 9.50
CA SER A 6 -17.13 -6.24 9.05
C SER A 6 -16.32 -5.49 7.98
N VAL A 7 -15.08 -5.91 7.72
CA VAL A 7 -14.20 -5.21 6.79
C VAL A 7 -14.54 -5.62 5.36
N ILE A 8 -14.75 -4.62 4.51
CA ILE A 8 -15.05 -4.77 3.09
C ILE A 8 -13.97 -4.04 2.30
N ALA A 9 -13.49 -4.66 1.22
CA ALA A 9 -12.66 -4.00 0.24
C ALA A 9 -13.35 -3.98 -1.13
N HIS A 10 -13.19 -2.86 -1.84
CA HIS A 10 -13.55 -2.71 -3.23
C HIS A 10 -12.27 -2.53 -4.06
N ILE A 11 -12.15 -3.27 -5.14
CA ILE A 11 -11.02 -3.18 -6.06
C ILE A 11 -11.59 -2.83 -7.43
N GLN A 12 -11.12 -1.73 -7.99
CA GLN A 12 -11.44 -1.30 -9.35
C GLN A 12 -10.16 -1.27 -10.16
N CYS A 13 -10.18 -1.92 -11.32
CA CYS A 13 -9.07 -1.92 -12.27
C CYS A 13 -9.64 -1.72 -13.68
N SER A 14 -8.94 -0.94 -14.50
CA SER A 14 -9.29 -0.73 -15.91
C SER A 14 -8.03 -0.49 -16.72
N PHE A 15 -8.00 -1.06 -17.93
CA PHE A 15 -6.96 -0.81 -18.93
C PHE A 15 -7.35 0.28 -19.94
N THR A 16 -8.56 0.84 -19.82
CA THR A 16 -9.09 1.86 -20.74
C THR A 16 -9.39 3.20 -20.07
N ALA A 17 -9.43 3.23 -18.74
CA ALA A 17 -9.55 4.47 -17.98
C ALA A 17 -8.21 5.22 -17.96
N ALA A 18 -8.26 6.52 -17.62
CA ALA A 18 -7.06 7.28 -17.32
C ALA A 18 -6.29 6.66 -16.15
N GLU A 19 -4.99 6.96 -16.08
CA GLU A 19 -4.15 6.50 -14.97
C GLU A 19 -4.71 6.97 -13.64
N HIS A 20 -5.10 6.01 -12.81
CA HIS A 20 -5.67 6.26 -11.51
C HIS A 20 -5.29 5.12 -10.57
N GLN A 21 -4.41 5.44 -9.63
CA GLN A 21 -3.91 4.51 -8.62
C GLN A 21 -4.13 5.13 -7.26
N VAL A 22 -4.98 4.51 -6.46
CA VAL A 22 -5.31 4.97 -5.11
C VAL A 22 -5.55 3.77 -4.22
N ILE A 23 -5.03 3.84 -3.00
CA ILE A 23 -5.49 3.03 -1.89
C ILE A 23 -6.17 3.97 -0.89
N GLU A 24 -7.38 3.63 -0.48
CA GLU A 24 -8.07 4.34 0.60
C GLU A 24 -8.44 3.35 1.70
N VAL A 25 -8.13 3.73 2.93
CA VAL A 25 -8.50 2.99 4.14
C VAL A 25 -9.42 3.87 4.96
N VAL A 26 -10.67 3.46 5.11
CA VAL A 26 -11.69 4.17 5.89
C VAL A 26 -11.89 3.45 7.22
N GLY A 27 -11.65 4.18 8.31
CA GLY A 27 -11.90 3.74 9.68
C GLY A 27 -13.10 4.44 10.31
N SER A 28 -13.38 4.13 11.58
CA SER A 28 -14.52 4.69 12.32
C SER A 28 -14.44 6.18 12.60
N THR A 29 -13.24 6.77 12.56
CA THR A 29 -12.98 8.18 12.93
C THR A 29 -12.33 9.00 11.83
N GLY A 30 -12.06 8.40 10.67
CA GLY A 30 -11.32 9.06 9.60
C GLY A 30 -10.97 8.14 8.45
N ALA A 31 -10.28 8.71 7.46
CA ALA A 31 -9.80 8.00 6.29
C ALA A 31 -8.35 8.39 5.98
N VAL A 32 -7.61 7.47 5.36
CA VAL A 32 -6.28 7.71 4.81
C VAL A 32 -6.28 7.31 3.34
N THR A 33 -5.86 8.23 2.48
CA THR A 33 -5.75 8.00 1.04
C THR A 33 -4.29 8.12 0.62
N ALA A 34 -3.79 7.08 -0.02
CA ALA A 34 -2.48 7.03 -0.67
C ALA A 34 -2.66 7.12 -2.19
N PRO A 35 -2.41 8.27 -2.83
CA PRO A 35 -2.32 8.36 -4.28
C PRO A 35 -1.05 7.67 -4.79
N LEU A 36 -1.07 7.21 -6.05
CA LEU A 36 0.07 6.57 -6.72
C LEU A 36 0.66 5.38 -5.94
N ALA A 37 -0.20 4.64 -5.24
CA ALA A 37 0.22 3.64 -4.26
C ALA A 37 0.98 2.44 -4.83
N PHE A 38 0.94 2.20 -6.15
CA PHE A 38 1.57 1.02 -6.78
C PHE A 38 2.81 1.38 -7.62
N THR A 39 2.96 2.64 -8.02
CA THR A 39 4.07 3.10 -8.85
C THR A 39 4.79 4.30 -8.23
N ALA A 40 4.91 4.34 -6.90
CA ALA A 40 5.71 5.35 -6.23
C ALA A 40 7.13 5.36 -6.84
N TRP A 41 7.51 6.47 -7.46
CA TRP A 41 8.80 6.64 -8.12
C TRP A 41 9.86 7.00 -7.08
N THR A 42 11.09 6.56 -7.33
CA THR A 42 12.23 6.62 -6.39
C THR A 42 12.61 8.02 -5.92
N GLU A 43 12.21 9.06 -6.64
CA GLU A 43 12.54 10.47 -6.33
C GLU A 43 11.36 11.26 -5.76
N ASP A 44 10.14 10.70 -5.78
CA ASP A 44 8.94 11.41 -5.36
C ASP A 44 8.68 11.27 -3.86
N LEU A 45 8.30 12.37 -3.21
CA LEU A 45 7.84 12.32 -1.83
C LEU A 45 6.57 11.49 -1.74
N THR A 46 6.57 10.49 -0.87
CA THR A 46 5.35 9.73 -0.57
C THR A 46 4.38 10.65 0.15
N THR A 47 3.17 10.77 -0.40
CA THR A 47 2.12 11.64 0.16
C THR A 47 0.95 10.80 0.65
N LEU A 48 0.45 11.09 1.84
CA LEU A 48 -0.82 10.59 2.35
C LEU A 48 -1.78 11.75 2.59
N LEU A 49 -3.02 11.60 2.15
CA LEU A 49 -4.12 12.49 2.52
C LEU A 49 -4.84 11.88 3.71
N VAL A 50 -4.90 12.60 4.82
CA VAL A 50 -5.53 12.14 6.07
C VAL A 50 -6.76 12.99 6.32
N GLN A 51 -7.90 12.33 6.50
CA GLN A 51 -9.16 12.96 6.87
C GLN A 51 -9.58 12.52 8.28
N GLN A 52 -9.94 13.48 9.13
CA GLN A 52 -10.57 13.23 10.44
C GLN A 52 -11.73 14.20 10.65
N GLY A 53 -12.97 13.68 10.61
CA GLY A 53 -14.16 14.52 10.59
C GLY A 53 -14.17 15.48 9.40
N SER A 54 -14.22 16.79 9.68
CA SER A 54 -14.14 17.86 8.67
C SER A 54 -12.72 18.35 8.42
N HIS A 55 -11.71 17.80 9.10
CA HIS A 55 -10.32 18.19 8.93
C HIS A 55 -9.64 17.32 7.88
N PHE A 56 -8.87 17.96 7.01
CA PHE A 56 -8.06 17.33 5.98
C PHE A 56 -6.62 17.84 6.10
N GLU A 57 -5.67 16.92 6.11
CA GLU A 57 -4.24 17.24 6.11
C GLU A 57 -3.50 16.37 5.09
N GLN A 58 -2.44 16.94 4.52
CA GLN A 58 -1.49 16.21 3.70
C GLN A 58 -0.25 15.93 4.54
N ARG A 59 0.16 14.67 4.61
CA ARG A 59 1.42 14.25 5.21
C ARG A 59 2.37 13.80 4.12
N THR A 60 3.57 14.34 4.12
CA THR A 60 4.63 13.93 3.20
C THR A 60 5.72 13.19 3.95
N PHE A 61 6.24 12.15 3.31
CA PHE A 61 7.31 11.31 3.82
C PHE A 61 8.45 11.31 2.82
N ALA A 62 9.64 10.93 3.29
CA ALA A 62 10.79 10.77 2.41
C ALA A 62 10.46 9.77 1.29
N ALA A 63 11.05 10.01 0.11
CA ALA A 63 11.03 9.04 -0.97
C ALA A 63 11.67 7.72 -0.49
N ALA A 64 11.16 6.61 -0.98
CA ALA A 64 11.71 5.28 -0.76
C ALA A 64 11.62 4.49 -2.06
N ASP A 65 12.63 3.69 -2.36
CA ASP A 65 12.58 2.73 -3.47
C ASP A 65 12.00 1.41 -2.96
N PRO A 66 10.72 1.09 -3.27
CA PRO A 66 10.11 -0.16 -2.82
C PRO A 66 10.76 -1.39 -3.47
N TYR A 67 11.34 -1.26 -4.67
CA TYR A 67 11.97 -2.37 -5.36
C TYR A 67 13.33 -2.71 -4.74
N GLU A 68 14.13 -1.69 -4.42
CA GLU A 68 15.37 -1.86 -3.66
C GLU A 68 15.09 -2.48 -2.29
N ALA A 69 14.10 -1.95 -1.56
CA ALA A 69 13.71 -2.47 -0.26
C ALA A 69 13.24 -3.93 -0.32
N MET A 70 12.46 -4.30 -1.34
CA MET A 70 12.05 -5.68 -1.56
C MET A 70 13.23 -6.62 -1.84
N ALA A 71 14.19 -6.18 -2.67
CA ALA A 71 15.37 -6.98 -2.98
C ALA A 71 16.29 -7.14 -1.77
N ALA A 72 16.51 -6.07 -1.01
CA ALA A 72 17.29 -6.09 0.22
C ALA A 72 16.67 -7.06 1.25
N HIS A 73 15.36 -6.95 1.50
CA HIS A 73 14.65 -7.85 2.42
C HIS A 73 14.77 -9.33 1.99
N PHE A 74 14.70 -9.60 0.69
CA PHE A 74 14.88 -10.95 0.17
C PHE A 74 16.30 -11.48 0.44
N ILE A 75 17.33 -10.67 0.24
CA ILE A 75 18.72 -11.03 0.53
C ILE A 75 18.89 -11.37 2.02
N ASP A 76 18.39 -10.51 2.91
CA ASP A 76 18.47 -10.72 4.36
C ASP A 76 17.78 -12.04 4.78
N CYS A 77 16.65 -12.37 4.16
CA CYS A 77 15.98 -13.65 4.40
C CYS A 77 16.81 -14.87 3.95
N VAL A 78 17.49 -14.78 2.81
CA VAL A 78 18.36 -15.86 2.30
C VAL A 78 19.59 -16.05 3.18
N LEU A 79 20.12 -14.96 3.74
CA LEU A 79 21.25 -15.00 4.68
C LEU A 79 20.85 -15.44 6.10
N GLY A 80 19.54 -15.55 6.39
CA GLY A 80 19.02 -15.91 7.70
C GLY A 80 19.02 -14.75 8.71
N GLU A 81 19.17 -13.52 8.22
CA GLU A 81 19.19 -12.28 9.01
C GLU A 81 17.78 -11.71 9.20
N ALA A 82 16.83 -12.10 8.34
CA ALA A 82 15.43 -11.73 8.41
C ALA A 82 14.49 -12.92 8.16
N THR A 83 13.18 -12.70 8.34
CA THR A 83 12.13 -13.67 8.01
C THR A 83 11.21 -13.09 6.93
N LEU A 84 10.66 -13.94 6.06
CA LEU A 84 9.75 -13.50 5.02
C LEU A 84 8.48 -12.90 5.64
N CYS A 85 8.20 -11.63 5.35
CA CYS A 85 6.95 -10.99 5.73
C CYS A 85 5.73 -11.68 5.09
N PHE A 86 5.91 -12.24 3.89
CA PHE A 86 4.89 -12.97 3.13
C PHE A 86 5.49 -14.27 2.60
N PRO A 87 5.30 -15.42 3.27
CA PRO A 87 5.78 -16.71 2.77
C PRO A 87 5.11 -17.08 1.44
N PRO A 88 5.74 -17.93 0.60
CA PRO A 88 5.16 -18.33 -0.68
C PRO A 88 3.77 -18.96 -0.58
N THR A 89 3.42 -19.56 0.56
CA THR A 89 2.08 -20.12 0.82
C THR A 89 0.98 -19.07 0.75
N ASP A 90 1.27 -17.81 1.07
CA ASP A 90 0.29 -16.73 1.12
C ASP A 90 -0.16 -16.29 -0.28
N SER A 91 0.70 -16.49 -1.29
CA SER A 91 0.39 -16.18 -2.69
C SER A 91 -0.84 -16.93 -3.22
N ARG A 92 -1.19 -18.07 -2.62
CA ARG A 92 -2.32 -18.92 -3.05
C ARG A 92 -3.68 -18.26 -2.81
N GLY A 93 -3.77 -17.29 -1.88
CA GLY A 93 -4.99 -16.55 -1.58
C GLY A 93 -5.07 -15.17 -2.24
N THR A 94 -4.04 -14.79 -3.00
CA THR A 94 -3.91 -13.45 -3.63
C THR A 94 -4.38 -13.41 -5.08
N LEU A 95 -4.63 -14.57 -5.71
CA LEU A 95 -5.10 -14.72 -7.10
C LEU A 95 -6.61 -15.00 -7.18
#